data_AF-F2G6L3-F1
#
_entry.id   AF-F2G6L3-F1
#
_cell.length_a   1.000
_cell.length_b   1.000
_cell.length_c   1.000
_cell.angle_alpha   90.00
_cell.angle_beta   90.00
_cell.angle_gamma   90.00
#
_symmetry.space_group_name_H-M   'P 1'
#
loop_
_entity.id
_entity.type
_entity.pdbx_description
1 polymer ?
#
loop_
_entity_poly.entity_id
_entity_poly.type
_entity_poly.pdbx_seq_one_letter_code
_entity_poly.pdbx_strand_id
1 'polypeptide(L)'
;MLADEGVYLGSESSFYRILKANNQLSHRGKAKPKGTQAKPDGFTATGPCEVWTWDISYCPSTVIGRFFYLYMIMDIFSRKVVGWEVYDCESGDHAANLLERTLWSEKCVNDEIILHSDNGSPMKSLTMQAKMIEMGVIGSRSRPGVSNDNPYSESLFRTVKYCHRWPSEGFKSLEEARAWVRDFVRWYNTEHRHSRIRFVTPEQRHKGEDQQILAKRTELYAEAKVRNPSRWSGETRNWDKIGSVELNPENKKEAA
;
A
#
# COMPACT_ATOMS: atom_id res chain seq x y z
N MET A 1 -36.04 19.25 6.51
CA MET A 1 -35.24 19.21 7.76
C MET A 1 -35.87 20.21 8.71
N LEU A 2 -35.84 20.04 10.05
CA LEU A 2 -36.43 21.04 10.97
C LEU A 2 -35.85 22.46 10.76
N ALA A 3 -34.58 22.53 10.34
CA ALA A 3 -33.92 23.76 9.91
C ALA A 3 -34.58 24.41 8.68
N ASP A 4 -35.10 23.63 7.73
CA ASP A 4 -35.81 24.13 6.54
C ASP A 4 -37.22 24.63 6.87
N GLU A 5 -37.75 24.25 8.03
CA GLU A 5 -39.03 24.70 8.59
C GLU A 5 -38.84 25.87 9.59
N GLY A 6 -37.61 26.39 9.74
CA GLY A 6 -37.29 27.51 10.61
C GLY A 6 -37.23 27.17 12.10
N VAL A 7 -37.17 25.89 12.46
CA VAL A 7 -37.21 25.42 13.85
C VAL A 7 -35.84 24.90 14.28
N TYR A 8 -35.25 25.53 15.31
CA TYR A 8 -33.99 25.11 15.91
C TYR A 8 -34.18 24.71 17.38
N LEU A 9 -34.01 23.42 17.67
CA LEU A 9 -34.17 22.85 19.01
C LEU A 9 -32.83 22.62 19.74
N GLY A 10 -31.70 22.63 19.03
CA GLY A 10 -30.37 22.42 19.59
C GLY A 10 -29.36 21.89 18.57
N SER A 11 -28.08 21.84 18.95
CA SER A 11 -27.02 21.32 18.07
C SER A 11 -27.11 19.80 17.95
N GLU A 12 -26.64 19.23 16.84
CA GLU A 12 -26.55 17.79 16.63
C GLU A 12 -25.83 17.09 17.80
N SER A 13 -24.74 17.69 18.29
CA SER A 13 -23.98 17.22 19.44
C SER A 13 -24.83 17.10 20.72
N SER A 14 -25.79 18.01 20.91
CA SER A 14 -26.73 17.98 22.04
C SER A 14 -27.72 16.83 21.91
N PHE A 15 -28.24 16.57 20.70
CA PHE A 15 -29.10 15.42 20.44
C PHE A 15 -28.38 14.10 20.67
N TYR A 16 -27.17 13.92 20.13
CA TYR A 16 -26.38 12.71 20.36
C TYR A 16 -26.07 12.47 21.84
N ARG A 17 -25.79 13.53 22.59
CA ARG A 17 -25.56 13.45 24.04
C ARG A 17 -26.82 13.01 24.80
N ILE A 18 -27.99 13.55 24.46
CA ILE A 18 -29.28 13.17 25.08
C ILE A 18 -29.65 11.73 24.73
N LEU A 19 -29.50 11.34 23.46
CA LEU A 19 -29.75 9.97 23.01
C LEU A 19 -28.81 8.96 23.69
N LYS A 20 -27.54 9.33 23.90
CA LYS A 20 -26.57 8.52 24.66
C LYS A 20 -26.98 8.37 26.12
N ALA A 21 -27.35 9.47 26.78
CA ALA A 21 -27.78 9.46 28.18
C ALA A 21 -29.02 8.60 28.43
N ASN A 22 -29.90 8.46 27.44
CA ASN A 22 -31.11 7.65 27.51
C ASN A 22 -30.96 6.24 26.92
N ASN A 23 -29.74 5.80 26.58
CA ASN A 23 -29.46 4.50 25.94
C ASN A 23 -30.22 4.26 24.62
N GLN A 24 -30.54 5.33 23.88
CA GLN A 24 -31.30 5.27 22.63
C GLN A 24 -30.40 5.28 21.38
N LEU A 25 -29.08 5.23 21.54
CA LEU A 25 -28.11 5.04 20.45
C LEU A 25 -27.88 3.56 20.09
N SER A 26 -28.90 2.71 20.24
CA SER A 26 -28.78 1.30 19.85
C SER A 26 -28.89 1.17 18.34
N HIS A 27 -27.88 0.53 17.74
CA HIS A 27 -27.85 0.21 16.32
C HIS A 27 -29.05 -0.69 15.97
N ARG A 28 -29.99 -0.21 15.15
CA ARG A 28 -31.07 -1.05 14.62
C ARG A 28 -30.49 -2.01 13.58
N GLY A 29 -30.22 -3.23 14.01
CA GLY A 29 -29.94 -4.35 13.11
C GLY A 29 -29.50 -5.59 13.87
N LYS A 30 -30.25 -6.70 13.75
CA LYS A 30 -29.74 -8.04 14.05
C LYS A 30 -28.81 -8.48 12.93
N ALA A 31 -27.69 -7.80 12.72
CA ALA A 31 -26.61 -8.39 11.96
C ALA A 31 -25.92 -9.38 12.90
N LYS A 32 -25.83 -10.67 12.51
CA LYS A 32 -24.97 -11.63 13.21
C LYS A 32 -23.59 -10.96 13.37
N PRO A 33 -22.97 -10.95 14.56
CA PRO A 33 -21.58 -10.57 14.66
C PRO A 33 -20.81 -11.44 13.66
N LYS A 34 -20.06 -10.82 12.73
CA LYS A 34 -19.16 -11.57 11.84
C LYS A 34 -18.32 -12.46 12.76
N GLY A 35 -18.38 -13.77 12.56
CA GLY A 35 -17.61 -14.72 13.37
C GLY A 35 -16.15 -14.26 13.41
N THR A 36 -15.50 -14.41 14.56
CA THR A 36 -14.09 -14.10 14.73
C THR A 36 -13.30 -15.08 13.88
N GLN A 37 -13.06 -14.72 12.61
CA GLN A 37 -12.19 -15.48 11.74
C GLN A 37 -10.75 -15.27 12.19
N ALA A 38 -9.95 -16.34 12.14
CA ALA A 38 -8.52 -16.29 12.44
C ALA A 38 -7.87 -15.14 11.65
N LYS A 39 -6.98 -14.40 12.31
CA LYS A 39 -6.15 -13.43 11.60
C LYS A 39 -5.30 -14.21 10.57
N PRO A 40 -5.09 -13.66 9.36
CA PRO A 40 -4.15 -14.27 8.44
C PRO A 40 -2.77 -14.26 9.08
N ASP A 41 -1.94 -15.24 8.74
CA ASP A 41 -0.58 -15.34 9.26
C ASP A 41 0.19 -14.04 8.98
N GLY A 42 0.95 -13.58 9.97
CA GLY A 42 1.84 -12.44 9.82
C GLY A 42 3.08 -12.84 9.04
N PHE A 43 3.46 -12.04 8.05
CA PHE A 43 4.68 -12.26 7.27
C PHE A 43 5.71 -11.19 7.60
N THR A 44 6.97 -11.58 7.71
CA THR A 44 8.07 -10.65 8.02
C THR A 44 9.08 -10.68 6.88
N ALA A 45 9.32 -9.52 6.27
CA ALA A 45 10.38 -9.34 5.30
C ALA A 45 11.62 -8.74 5.99
N THR A 46 12.72 -9.46 5.98
CA THR A 46 14.07 -9.06 6.42
C THR A 46 14.93 -8.52 5.28
N GLY A 47 14.54 -8.80 4.03
CA GLY A 47 15.23 -8.39 2.82
C GLY A 47 14.30 -8.11 1.63
N PRO A 48 14.87 -7.66 0.50
CA PRO A 48 14.13 -7.56 -0.75
C PRO A 48 13.74 -8.94 -1.28
N CYS A 49 12.67 -9.02 -2.07
CA CYS A 49 12.21 -10.24 -2.73
C CYS A 49 11.84 -11.38 -1.76
N GLU A 50 11.27 -11.05 -0.59
CA GLU A 50 10.73 -12.05 0.35
C GLU A 50 9.20 -11.96 0.46
N VAL A 51 8.68 -10.74 0.62
CA VAL A 51 7.23 -10.51 0.74
C VAL A 51 6.80 -9.37 -0.18
N TRP A 52 5.91 -9.69 -1.10
CA TRP A 52 5.30 -8.74 -2.02
C TRP A 52 3.82 -8.59 -1.72
N THR A 53 3.31 -7.39 -1.93
CA THR A 53 1.87 -7.11 -1.97
C THR A 53 1.49 -6.69 -3.37
N TRP A 54 0.34 -7.13 -3.85
CA TRP A 54 -0.19 -6.66 -5.11
C TRP A 54 -1.68 -6.40 -5.03
N ASP A 55 -2.15 -5.52 -5.89
CA ASP A 55 -3.56 -5.17 -6.01
C ASP A 55 -3.81 -4.49 -7.36
N ILE A 56 -5.09 -4.31 -7.71
CA ILE A 56 -5.56 -3.74 -8.96
C ILE A 56 -6.38 -2.48 -8.65
N SER A 57 -6.04 -1.37 -9.32
CA SER A 57 -6.81 -0.14 -9.23
C SER A 57 -7.27 0.33 -10.61
N TYR A 58 -8.41 1.01 -10.63
CA TYR A 58 -8.92 1.66 -11.82
C TYR A 58 -8.14 2.94 -12.15
N CYS A 59 -7.86 3.11 -13.43
CA CYS A 59 -7.43 4.35 -14.07
C CYS A 59 -8.59 4.91 -14.88
N PRO A 60 -9.01 6.18 -14.64
CA PRO A 60 -10.11 6.79 -15.37
C PRO A 60 -9.76 6.95 -16.86
N SER A 61 -10.71 6.67 -17.75
CA SER A 61 -10.62 7.07 -19.15
C SER A 61 -11.33 8.40 -19.37
N THR A 62 -10.99 9.10 -20.45
CA THR A 62 -11.78 10.25 -20.92
C THR A 62 -13.20 9.85 -21.38
N VAL A 63 -13.44 8.56 -21.65
CA VAL A 63 -14.76 8.02 -21.97
C VAL A 63 -15.48 7.60 -20.68
N ILE A 64 -16.63 8.22 -20.41
CA ILE A 64 -17.45 7.94 -19.22
C ILE A 64 -17.83 6.45 -19.19
N GLY A 65 -17.63 5.81 -18.03
CA GLY A 65 -17.94 4.39 -17.82
C GLY A 65 -16.89 3.42 -18.35
N ARG A 66 -15.83 3.91 -19.00
CA ARG A 66 -14.67 3.10 -19.38
C ARG A 66 -13.51 3.35 -18.41
N PHE A 67 -12.87 2.26 -18.00
CA PHE A 67 -11.70 2.30 -17.12
C PHE A 67 -10.59 1.43 -17.69
N PHE A 68 -9.36 1.80 -17.39
CA PHE A 68 -8.21 0.92 -17.52
C PHE A 68 -7.88 0.32 -16.14
N TYR A 69 -7.23 -0.83 -16.13
CA TYR A 69 -6.95 -1.61 -14.95
C TYR A 69 -5.45 -1.63 -14.72
N LEU A 70 -5.01 -0.94 -13.68
CA LEU A 70 -3.61 -0.84 -13.27
C LEU A 70 -3.31 -1.92 -12.24
N TYR A 71 -2.45 -2.85 -12.63
CA TYR A 71 -1.90 -3.89 -11.78
C TYR A 71 -0.57 -3.39 -11.22
N MET A 72 -0.35 -3.50 -9.92
CA MET A 72 0.93 -3.16 -9.29
C MET A 72 1.33 -4.21 -8.26
N ILE A 73 2.60 -4.60 -8.31
CA ILE A 73 3.28 -5.48 -7.34
C ILE A 73 4.35 -4.63 -6.66
N MET A 74 4.33 -4.61 -5.34
CA MET A 74 5.26 -3.87 -4.50
C MET A 74 5.98 -4.79 -3.53
N ASP A 75 7.28 -4.58 -3.40
CA ASP A 75 8.10 -5.16 -2.34
C ASP A 75 7.88 -4.39 -1.03
N ILE A 76 7.43 -5.06 0.03
CA ILE A 76 7.06 -4.37 1.29
C ILE A 76 8.29 -3.84 2.04
N PHE A 77 9.44 -4.51 1.89
CA PHE A 77 10.68 -4.21 2.60
C PHE A 77 11.30 -2.92 2.07
N SER A 78 11.41 -2.81 0.75
CA SER A 78 12.01 -1.66 0.08
C SER A 78 11.01 -0.58 -0.32
N ARG A 79 9.71 -0.92 -0.36
CA ARG A 79 8.64 -0.12 -0.98
C ARG A 79 8.76 0.01 -2.49
N LYS A 80 9.65 -0.75 -3.14
CA LYS A 80 9.86 -0.65 -4.59
C LYS A 80 8.67 -1.24 -5.32
N VAL A 81 8.18 -0.54 -6.34
CA VAL A 81 7.27 -1.15 -7.32
C VAL A 81 8.10 -2.06 -8.22
N VAL A 82 7.98 -3.36 -8.01
CA VAL A 82 8.74 -4.40 -8.72
C VAL A 82 8.03 -4.86 -9.99
N GLY A 83 6.69 -4.73 -10.02
CA GLY A 83 5.87 -5.12 -11.16
C GLY A 83 4.74 -4.14 -11.38
N TRP A 84 4.45 -3.84 -12.65
CA TRP A 84 3.23 -3.13 -13.02
C TRP A 84 2.83 -3.46 -14.46
N GLU A 85 1.54 -3.29 -14.76
CA GLU A 85 1.01 -3.27 -16.12
C GLU A 85 -0.37 -2.58 -16.14
N VAL A 86 -0.76 -2.08 -17.31
CA VAL A 86 -2.12 -1.55 -17.53
C VAL A 86 -2.82 -2.34 -18.61
N TYR A 87 -4.06 -2.74 -18.34
CA TYR A 87 -4.94 -3.45 -19.26
C TYR A 87 -6.27 -2.74 -19.43
N ASP A 88 -7.01 -3.08 -20.47
CA ASP A 88 -8.38 -2.61 -20.74
C ASP A 88 -9.46 -3.52 -20.14
N CYS A 89 -9.07 -4.67 -19.61
CA CYS A 89 -9.94 -5.60 -18.87
C CYS A 89 -9.18 -6.28 -17.73
N GLU A 90 -9.92 -6.86 -16.78
CA GLU A 90 -9.33 -7.74 -15.77
C GLU A 90 -9.24 -9.18 -16.25
N SER A 91 -8.08 -9.81 -16.06
CA SER A 91 -7.88 -11.22 -16.36
C SER A 91 -6.87 -11.86 -15.42
N GLY A 92 -7.10 -13.13 -15.07
CA GLY A 92 -6.11 -13.92 -14.35
C GLY A 92 -4.85 -14.19 -15.16
N ASP A 93 -4.95 -14.23 -16.49
CA ASP A 93 -3.79 -14.42 -17.37
C ASP A 93 -2.90 -13.18 -17.39
N HIS A 94 -3.51 -11.99 -17.29
CA HIS A 94 -2.79 -10.73 -17.12
C HIS A 94 -2.02 -10.69 -15.80
N ALA A 95 -2.64 -11.12 -14.70
CA ALA A 95 -1.97 -11.24 -13.40
C ALA A 95 -0.81 -12.25 -13.44
N ALA A 96 -1.02 -13.42 -14.06
CA ALA A 96 -0.02 -14.47 -14.18
C ALA A 96 1.20 -14.02 -15.00
N ASN A 97 0.97 -13.41 -16.16
CA ASN A 97 2.03 -12.89 -17.03
C ASN A 97 2.82 -11.77 -16.35
N LEU A 98 2.13 -10.89 -15.61
CA LEU A 98 2.79 -9.83 -14.84
C LEU A 98 3.70 -10.43 -13.76
N LEU A 99 3.19 -11.39 -12.97
CA LEU A 99 3.98 -12.05 -11.93
C LEU A 99 5.24 -12.70 -12.51
N GLU A 100 5.08 -13.48 -13.58
CA GLU A 100 6.20 -14.15 -14.24
C GLU A 100 7.26 -13.12 -14.69
N ARG A 101 6.85 -12.08 -15.42
CA ARG A 101 7.75 -11.01 -15.89
C ARG A 101 8.48 -10.33 -14.72
N THR A 102 7.78 -10.09 -13.61
CA THR A 102 8.35 -9.44 -12.42
C THR A 102 9.40 -10.31 -11.74
N LEU A 103 9.16 -11.62 -11.59
CA LEU A 103 10.14 -12.55 -11.03
C LEU A 103 11.43 -12.58 -11.87
N TRP A 104 11.28 -12.63 -13.19
CA TRP A 104 12.42 -12.57 -14.11
C TRP A 104 13.20 -11.26 -14.00
N SER A 105 12.51 -10.11 -13.96
CA SER A 105 13.17 -8.81 -13.90
C SER A 105 13.91 -8.57 -12.58
N GLU A 106 13.35 -9.07 -11.48
CA GLU A 106 13.96 -8.97 -10.15
C GLU A 106 14.94 -10.11 -9.85
N LYS A 107 15.13 -11.04 -10.79
CA LYS A 107 16.06 -12.18 -10.69
C LYS A 107 15.82 -13.07 -9.47
N CYS A 108 14.56 -13.22 -9.08
CA CYS A 108 14.13 -14.01 -7.92
C CYS A 108 13.30 -15.24 -8.32
N VAL A 109 13.57 -15.77 -9.52
CA VAL A 109 12.95 -17.00 -9.99
C VAL A 109 13.46 -18.17 -9.14
N ASN A 110 12.53 -18.94 -8.57
CA ASN A 110 12.74 -20.02 -7.59
C ASN A 110 13.06 -19.58 -6.17
N ASP A 111 13.03 -18.27 -5.87
CA ASP A 111 13.05 -17.81 -4.48
C ASP A 111 11.67 -18.04 -3.85
N GLU A 112 11.64 -18.37 -2.56
CA GLU A 112 10.40 -18.52 -1.82
C GLU A 112 9.80 -17.14 -1.52
N ILE A 113 9.04 -16.61 -2.47
CA ILE A 113 8.37 -15.31 -2.35
C ILE A 113 6.94 -15.49 -1.87
N ILE A 114 6.56 -14.71 -0.87
CA ILE A 114 5.16 -14.57 -0.46
C ILE A 114 4.52 -13.46 -1.27
N LEU A 115 3.47 -13.77 -2.02
CA LEU A 115 2.65 -12.81 -2.74
C LEU A 115 1.31 -12.63 -2.03
N HIS A 116 1.15 -11.51 -1.33
CA HIS A 116 -0.08 -11.17 -0.63
C HIS A 116 -1.02 -10.32 -1.48
N SER A 117 -2.32 -10.66 -1.45
CA SER A 117 -3.34 -9.97 -2.24
C SER A 117 -4.67 -9.88 -1.52
N ASP A 118 -5.53 -8.99 -2.02
CA ASP A 118 -6.93 -8.99 -1.64
C ASP A 118 -7.74 -10.10 -2.31
N ASN A 119 -8.99 -10.25 -1.90
CA ASN A 119 -9.92 -11.29 -2.37
C ASN A 119 -10.63 -10.98 -3.70
N GLY A 120 -10.02 -10.16 -4.56
CA GLY A 120 -10.59 -9.81 -5.87
C GLY A 120 -10.65 -11.00 -6.84
N SER A 121 -11.43 -10.86 -7.91
CA SER A 121 -11.65 -11.93 -8.89
C SER A 121 -10.37 -12.40 -9.60
N PRO A 122 -9.49 -11.49 -10.08
CA PRO A 122 -8.23 -11.91 -10.71
C PRO A 122 -7.29 -12.67 -9.75
N MET A 123 -7.26 -12.27 -8.48
CA MET A 123 -6.48 -12.94 -7.42
C MET A 123 -6.97 -14.37 -7.14
N LYS A 124 -8.23 -14.67 -7.45
CA LYS A 124 -8.85 -15.99 -7.30
C LYS A 124 -8.77 -16.85 -8.56
N SER A 125 -8.25 -16.34 -9.66
CA SER A 125 -8.17 -17.11 -10.92
C SER A 125 -7.35 -18.39 -10.73
N LEU A 126 -7.79 -19.47 -11.37
CA LEU A 126 -7.04 -20.73 -11.44
C LEU A 126 -5.73 -20.55 -12.20
N THR A 127 -5.70 -19.75 -13.26
CA THR A 127 -4.46 -19.47 -14.02
C THR A 127 -3.40 -18.84 -13.11
N MET A 128 -3.79 -17.83 -12.33
CA MET A 128 -2.87 -17.15 -11.42
C MET A 128 -2.34 -18.10 -10.35
N GLN A 129 -3.20 -18.95 -9.79
CA GLN A 129 -2.80 -19.97 -8.80
C GLN A 129 -1.85 -21.02 -9.40
N ALA A 130 -2.15 -21.52 -10.60
CA ALA A 130 -1.28 -22.46 -11.29
C ALA A 130 0.11 -21.86 -11.58
N LYS A 131 0.15 -20.59 -12.03
CA LYS A 131 1.42 -19.88 -12.28
C LYS A 131 2.21 -19.64 -10.99
N MET A 132 1.55 -19.30 -9.89
CA MET A 132 2.23 -19.17 -8.59
C MET A 132 2.88 -20.49 -8.17
N ILE A 133 2.17 -21.63 -8.31
CA ILE A 133 2.70 -22.95 -7.99
C ILE A 133 3.88 -23.31 -8.90
N GLU A 134 3.76 -23.06 -10.22
CA GLU A 134 4.81 -23.32 -11.20
C GLU A 134 6.10 -22.56 -10.87
N MET A 135 5.98 -21.31 -10.39
CA MET A 135 7.10 -20.42 -10.12
C MET A 135 7.61 -20.49 -8.66
N GLY A 136 7.04 -21.35 -7.82
CA GLY A 136 7.42 -21.47 -6.40
C GLY A 136 6.96 -20.32 -5.50
N VAL A 137 5.97 -19.54 -5.93
CA VAL A 137 5.43 -18.38 -5.16
C VAL A 137 4.34 -18.84 -4.21
N ILE A 138 4.44 -18.43 -2.95
CA ILE A 138 3.45 -18.71 -1.90
C ILE A 138 2.37 -17.62 -1.92
N GLY A 139 1.15 -17.98 -2.31
CA GLY A 139 0.01 -17.07 -2.30
C GLY A 139 -0.54 -16.86 -0.88
N SER A 140 -0.66 -15.60 -0.47
CA SER A 140 -1.32 -15.17 0.78
C SER A 140 -2.50 -14.26 0.47
N ARG A 141 -3.59 -14.32 1.26
CA ARG A 141 -4.80 -13.52 1.01
C ARG A 141 -5.31 -12.83 2.27
N SER A 142 -5.89 -11.65 2.10
CA SER A 142 -6.62 -10.95 3.15
C SER A 142 -7.89 -11.70 3.59
N ARG A 143 -8.46 -11.31 4.73
CA ARG A 143 -9.74 -11.88 5.17
C ARG A 143 -10.90 -11.43 4.29
N PRO A 144 -11.89 -12.30 4.02
CA PRO A 144 -13.10 -11.89 3.31
C PRO A 144 -13.82 -10.75 4.03
N GLY A 145 -13.91 -9.58 3.37
CA GLY A 145 -14.64 -8.42 3.88
C GLY A 145 -13.91 -7.59 4.94
N VAL A 146 -12.58 -7.61 4.93
CA VAL A 146 -11.70 -6.65 5.63
C VAL A 146 -10.79 -6.00 4.59
N SER A 147 -11.05 -4.73 4.23
CA SER A 147 -10.22 -3.97 3.27
C SER A 147 -8.82 -3.66 3.81
N ASN A 148 -8.66 -3.60 5.13
CA ASN A 148 -7.45 -3.08 5.78
C ASN A 148 -6.26 -4.06 5.82
N ASP A 149 -6.37 -5.24 5.23
CA ASP A 149 -5.33 -6.28 5.33
C ASP A 149 -4.24 -6.10 4.22
N ASN A 150 -4.39 -5.15 3.28
CA ASN A 150 -3.39 -4.78 2.27
C ASN A 150 -2.96 -3.29 2.32
N PRO A 151 -2.51 -2.78 3.50
CA PRO A 151 -2.25 -1.34 3.69
C PRO A 151 -1.09 -0.80 2.82
N TYR A 152 -0.24 -1.71 2.34
CA TYR A 152 0.91 -1.43 1.49
C TYR A 152 0.46 -1.00 0.10
N SER A 153 -0.34 -1.82 -0.59
CA SER A 153 -0.87 -1.49 -1.91
C SER A 153 -1.84 -0.31 -1.86
N GLU A 154 -2.66 -0.19 -0.81
CA GLU A 154 -3.54 0.97 -0.61
C GLU A 154 -2.75 2.29 -0.53
N SER A 155 -1.67 2.30 0.27
CA SER A 155 -0.80 3.46 0.39
C SER A 155 -0.13 3.80 -0.95
N LEU A 156 0.31 2.78 -1.70
CA LEU A 156 0.92 2.98 -3.02
C LEU A 156 -0.08 3.61 -4.00
N PHE A 157 -1.30 3.08 -4.09
CA PHE A 157 -2.33 3.64 -4.98
C PHE A 157 -2.75 5.05 -4.58
N ARG A 158 -2.72 5.37 -3.28
CA ARG A 158 -2.88 6.75 -2.83
C ARG A 158 -1.74 7.63 -3.36
N THR A 159 -0.48 7.19 -3.28
CA THR A 159 0.64 7.96 -3.87
C THR A 159 0.50 8.13 -5.39
N VAL A 160 0.02 7.11 -6.10
CA VAL A 160 -0.27 7.19 -7.54
C VAL A 160 -1.31 8.29 -7.83
N LYS A 161 -2.48 8.22 -7.19
CA LYS A 161 -3.62 9.11 -7.48
C LYS A 161 -3.42 10.55 -7.00
N TYR A 162 -2.58 10.76 -5.98
CA TYR A 162 -2.26 12.10 -5.46
C TYR A 162 -1.00 12.69 -6.11
N CYS A 163 -0.37 11.99 -7.07
CA CYS A 163 0.73 12.55 -7.82
C CYS A 163 0.25 13.78 -8.61
N HIS A 164 1.02 14.87 -8.57
CA HIS A 164 0.65 16.11 -9.28
C HIS A 164 0.52 15.95 -10.80
N ARG A 165 1.06 14.86 -11.37
CA ARG A 165 0.96 14.52 -12.81
C ARG A 165 -0.26 13.66 -13.12
N TRP A 166 -1.04 13.24 -12.13
CA TRP A 166 -2.21 12.39 -12.32
C TRP A 166 -3.25 13.10 -13.21
N PRO A 167 -3.71 12.49 -14.31
CA PRO A 167 -4.69 13.13 -15.19
C PRO A 167 -6.09 13.05 -14.58
N SER A 168 -6.57 14.16 -14.03
CA SER A 168 -7.92 14.27 -13.44
C SER A 168 -9.04 13.98 -14.44
N GLU A 169 -8.85 14.39 -15.70
CA GLU A 169 -9.81 14.18 -16.79
C GLU A 169 -9.78 12.74 -17.37
N GLY A 170 -8.88 11.90 -16.88
CA GLY A 170 -8.67 10.54 -17.37
C GLY A 170 -7.71 10.42 -18.56
N PHE A 171 -7.40 9.18 -18.90
CA PHE A 171 -6.50 8.80 -19.99
C PHE A 171 -7.28 8.63 -21.30
N LYS A 172 -6.75 9.14 -22.41
CA LYS A 172 -7.38 9.07 -23.74
C LYS A 172 -7.25 7.68 -24.36
N SER A 173 -6.17 6.97 -24.06
CA SER A 173 -5.92 5.62 -24.56
C SER A 173 -5.17 4.76 -23.56
N LEU A 174 -5.14 3.45 -23.82
CA LEU A 174 -4.41 2.48 -23.02
C LEU A 174 -2.90 2.76 -23.06
N GLU A 175 -2.38 3.19 -24.21
CA GLU A 175 -0.97 3.53 -24.43
C GLU A 175 -0.57 4.75 -23.61
N GLU A 176 -1.45 5.76 -23.51
CA GLU A 176 -1.20 6.93 -22.66
C GLU A 176 -1.15 6.54 -21.19
N ALA A 177 -2.08 5.69 -20.74
CA ALA A 177 -2.07 5.17 -19.37
C ALA A 177 -0.77 4.38 -19.08
N ARG A 178 -0.35 3.49 -19.99
CA ARG A 178 0.91 2.75 -19.86
C ARG A 178 2.13 3.67 -19.81
N ALA A 179 2.19 4.67 -20.69
CA ALA A 179 3.30 5.62 -20.73
C ALA A 179 3.38 6.42 -19.41
N TRP A 180 2.25 6.88 -18.91
CA TRP A 180 2.18 7.60 -17.63
C TRP A 180 2.62 6.72 -16.46
N VAL A 181 2.11 5.49 -16.37
CA VAL A 181 2.45 4.57 -15.26
C VAL A 181 3.94 4.22 -15.30
N ARG A 182 4.51 3.98 -16.49
CA ARG A 182 5.96 3.79 -16.65
C ARG A 182 6.77 4.95 -16.05
N ASP A 183 6.39 6.18 -16.40
CA ASP A 183 7.11 7.37 -15.97
C ASP A 183 6.89 7.66 -14.48
N PHE A 184 5.70 7.34 -13.96
CA PHE A 184 5.41 7.36 -12.52
C PHE A 184 6.27 6.34 -11.77
N VAL A 185 6.31 5.08 -12.20
CA VAL A 185 7.05 4.01 -11.53
C VAL A 185 8.54 4.30 -11.53
N ARG A 186 9.09 4.79 -12.65
CA ARG A 186 10.49 5.24 -12.72
C ARG A 186 10.76 6.29 -11.64
N TRP A 187 10.00 7.38 -11.64
CA TRP A 187 10.15 8.45 -10.65
C TRP A 187 9.98 7.94 -9.21
N TYR A 188 8.96 7.11 -8.96
CA TYR A 188 8.67 6.58 -7.63
C TYR A 188 9.83 5.72 -7.12
N ASN A 189 10.39 4.85 -7.95
CA ASN A 189 11.49 3.99 -7.54
C ASN A 189 12.82 4.75 -7.40
N THR A 190 13.13 5.67 -8.31
CA THR A 190 14.50 6.24 -8.42
C THR A 190 14.66 7.64 -7.86
N GLU A 191 13.58 8.39 -7.66
CA GLU A 191 13.63 9.80 -7.24
C GLU A 191 12.81 10.09 -5.98
N HIS A 192 11.64 9.46 -5.84
CA HIS A 192 10.77 9.70 -4.70
C HIS A 192 11.41 9.24 -3.37
N ARG A 193 11.60 10.18 -2.45
CA ARG A 193 12.12 9.89 -1.11
C ARG A 193 11.00 9.46 -0.18
N HIS A 194 10.90 8.16 0.05
CA HIS A 194 9.76 7.59 0.75
C HIS A 194 9.94 7.66 2.27
N SER A 195 8.94 8.23 2.97
CA SER A 195 9.06 8.58 4.40
C SER A 195 9.17 7.34 5.30
N ARG A 196 8.50 6.24 4.96
CA ARG A 196 8.55 4.96 5.70
C ARG A 196 9.88 4.23 5.58
N ILE A 197 10.78 4.66 4.70
CA ILE A 197 12.15 4.13 4.56
C ILE A 197 13.17 5.24 4.79
N ARG A 198 12.89 6.14 5.73
CA ARG A 198 13.81 7.22 6.13
C ARG A 198 14.27 8.07 4.94
N PHE A 199 13.39 8.36 3.98
CA PHE A 199 13.65 9.28 2.86
C PHE A 199 14.85 8.86 1.98
N VAL A 200 15.17 7.58 1.92
CA VAL A 200 15.88 7.00 0.77
C VAL A 200 14.87 6.69 -0.33
N THR A 201 15.33 6.43 -1.55
CA THR A 201 14.45 5.98 -2.62
C THR A 201 14.17 4.49 -2.49
N PRO A 202 13.01 3.99 -2.98
CA PRO A 202 12.73 2.56 -2.95
C PRO A 202 13.82 1.71 -3.63
N GLU A 203 14.37 2.19 -4.75
CA GLU A 203 15.48 1.54 -5.46
C GLU A 203 16.74 1.45 -4.58
N GLN A 204 17.11 2.54 -3.89
CA GLN A 204 18.28 2.57 -2.99
C GLN A 204 18.14 1.56 -1.86
N ARG A 205 16.94 1.48 -1.26
CA ARG A 205 16.68 0.51 -0.19
C ARG A 205 16.74 -0.92 -0.72
N HIS A 206 16.16 -1.16 -1.89
CA HIS A 206 16.13 -2.48 -2.51
C HIS A 206 17.54 -2.99 -2.86
N LYS A 207 18.46 -2.09 -3.24
CA LYS A 207 19.89 -2.40 -3.49
C LYS A 207 20.75 -2.47 -2.22
N GLY A 208 20.21 -2.14 -1.05
CA GLY A 208 20.97 -2.07 0.21
C GLY A 208 21.88 -0.85 0.35
N GLU A 209 21.72 0.17 -0.50
CA GLU A 209 22.49 1.41 -0.46
C GLU A 209 22.07 2.32 0.72
N ASP A 210 20.90 2.05 1.31
CA ASP A 210 20.31 2.86 2.36
C ASP A 210 21.20 2.98 3.60
N GLN A 211 21.93 1.93 3.96
CA GLN A 211 22.84 1.93 5.11
C GLN A 211 23.89 3.04 5.02
N GLN A 212 24.55 3.18 3.87
CA GLN A 212 25.60 4.18 3.66
C GLN A 212 25.00 5.60 3.59
N ILE A 213 23.84 5.73 2.94
CA ILE A 213 23.15 7.02 2.80
C ILE A 213 22.69 7.54 4.17
N LEU A 214 22.14 6.65 4.99
CA LEU A 214 21.64 6.98 6.31
C LEU A 214 22.77 7.31 7.30
N ALA A 215 23.87 6.56 7.28
CA ALA A 215 25.06 6.86 8.10
C ALA A 215 25.60 8.28 7.81
N LYS A 216 25.76 8.62 6.53
CA LYS A 216 26.20 9.98 6.12
C LYS A 216 25.25 11.08 6.59
N ARG A 217 23.94 10.82 6.62
CA ARG A 217 22.94 11.77 7.14
C ARG A 217 23.02 11.93 8.64
N THR A 218 23.28 10.85 9.38
CA THR A 218 23.51 10.90 10.83
C THR A 218 24.69 11.80 11.16
N GLU A 219 25.83 11.58 10.50
CA GLU A 219 27.05 12.40 10.65
C GLU A 219 26.77 13.87 10.32
N LEU A 220 26.17 14.15 9.17
CA LEU A 220 25.84 15.51 8.75
C LEU A 220 24.94 16.23 9.76
N TYR A 221 23.92 15.56 10.30
CA TYR A 221 23.02 16.16 11.28
C TYR A 221 23.70 16.39 12.62
N ALA A 222 24.61 15.49 13.03
CA ALA A 222 25.41 15.66 14.24
C ALA A 222 26.35 16.88 14.12
N GLU A 223 27.08 16.99 13.01
CA GLU A 223 27.94 18.15 12.73
C GLU A 223 27.16 19.46 12.68
N ALA A 224 25.99 19.45 12.04
CA ALA A 224 25.12 20.63 11.96
C ALA A 224 24.63 21.07 13.35
N LYS A 225 24.27 20.11 14.22
CA LYS A 225 23.86 20.37 15.61
C LYS A 225 25.00 20.97 16.43
N VAL A 226 26.21 20.44 16.30
CA VAL A 226 27.41 21.00 16.95
C VAL A 226 27.69 22.43 16.48
N ARG A 227 27.53 22.70 15.18
CA ARG A 227 27.78 24.03 14.60
C ARG A 227 26.78 25.11 15.06
N ASN A 228 25.51 24.76 15.25
CA ASN A 228 24.48 25.72 15.66
C ASN A 228 23.54 25.15 16.73
N PRO A 229 23.99 24.93 17.99
CA PRO A 229 23.20 24.21 18.99
C PRO A 229 21.81 24.83 19.27
N SER A 230 21.70 26.17 19.19
CA SER A 230 20.44 26.89 19.43
C SER A 230 19.33 26.59 18.42
N ARG A 231 19.64 25.99 17.26
CA ARG A 231 18.66 25.54 16.25
C ARG A 231 17.98 24.21 16.63
N TRP A 232 18.49 23.50 17.64
CA TRP A 232 17.94 22.22 18.08
C TRP A 232 17.47 22.30 19.53
N SER A 233 16.20 21.99 19.76
CA SER A 233 15.62 21.85 21.09
C SER A 233 15.77 20.44 21.69
N GLY A 234 16.31 19.48 20.92
CA GLY A 234 16.41 18.09 21.33
C GLY A 234 17.31 17.25 20.40
N GLU A 235 16.99 15.96 20.29
CA GLU A 235 17.73 15.03 19.41
C GLU A 235 17.59 15.35 17.92
N THR A 236 18.56 14.91 17.14
CA THR A 236 18.49 15.02 15.68
C THR A 236 17.46 14.04 15.12
N ARG A 237 17.11 14.21 13.84
CA ARG A 237 16.20 13.30 13.16
C ARG A 237 16.76 11.88 13.18
N ASN A 238 15.94 10.91 13.54
CA ASN A 238 16.31 9.49 13.47
C ASN A 238 16.54 9.08 12.00
N TRP A 239 17.78 8.71 11.72
CA TRP A 239 18.29 8.15 10.47
C TRP A 239 18.71 6.69 10.63
N ASP A 240 18.26 5.99 11.66
CA ASP A 240 18.62 4.59 11.85
C ASP A 240 18.05 3.73 10.72
N LYS A 241 18.84 2.73 10.31
CA LYS A 241 18.43 1.75 9.31
C LYS A 241 17.18 1.02 9.79
N ILE A 242 16.21 0.89 8.90
CA ILE A 242 15.02 0.09 9.19
C ILE A 242 15.40 -1.40 9.07
N GLY A 243 15.00 -2.20 10.06
CA GLY A 243 15.20 -3.64 10.06
C GLY A 243 14.13 -4.35 9.23
N SER A 244 13.52 -5.36 9.82
CA SER A 244 12.43 -6.11 9.22
C SER A 244 11.15 -5.28 9.08
N VAL A 245 10.31 -5.68 8.12
CA VAL A 245 9.00 -5.08 7.84
C VAL A 245 7.94 -6.17 7.91
N GLU A 246 6.92 -5.94 8.73
CA GLU A 246 5.84 -6.91 8.95
C GLU A 246 4.61 -6.56 8.11
N LEU A 247 4.02 -7.59 7.50
CA LEU A 247 2.69 -7.59 6.91
C LEU A 247 1.76 -8.32 7.88
N ASN A 248 0.65 -7.67 8.26
CA ASN A 248 -0.29 -8.16 9.27
C ASN A 248 0.40 -8.53 10.60
N PRO A 249 1.02 -7.55 11.29
CA PRO A 249 1.70 -7.81 12.55
C PRO A 249 0.73 -8.45 13.53
N GLU A 250 1.14 -9.56 14.14
CA GLU A 250 0.41 -10.10 15.27
C GLU A 250 0.43 -9.03 16.36
N ASN A 251 -0.71 -8.77 17.00
CA ASN A 251 -0.74 -7.87 18.13
C ASN A 251 0.12 -8.50 19.23
N LYS A 252 1.41 -8.16 19.28
CA LYS A 252 2.22 -8.31 20.49
C LYS A 252 1.54 -7.38 21.49
N LYS A 253 0.64 -7.94 22.30
CA LYS A 253 0.27 -7.32 23.55
C LYS A 253 1.57 -7.23 24.32
N GLU A 254 2.24 -6.08 24.27
CA GLU A 254 3.16 -5.72 25.33
C GLU A 254 2.33 -5.80 26.61
N ALA A 255 2.64 -6.81 27.42
CA ALA A 255 2.11 -6.90 28.77
C ALA A 255 2.71 -5.71 29.53
N ALA A 256 1.91 -4.67 29.70
CA ALA A 256 2.12 -3.61 30.67
C ALA A 256 1.11 -3.80 31.80
#